data_AF-A0AAU5AK72-F1
#
_entry.id   AF-A0AAU5AK72-F1
#
_cell.length_a   1.000
_cell.length_b   1.000
_cell.length_c   1.000
_cell.angle_alpha   90.00
_cell.angle_beta   90.00
_cell.angle_gamma   90.00
#
_symmetry.space_group_name_H-M   'P 1'
#
loop_
_entity.id
_entity.type
_entity.pdbx_description
1 polymer ?
#
loop_
_entity_poly.entity_id
_entity_poly.type
_entity_poly.pdbx_seq_one_letter_code
_entity_poly.pdbx_strand_id
1 'polypeptide(L)'
;MIGTIALGLAAGFCAGNGLPYYVMGSTGDAVGPGPFRPSATANVLSGWVLIVAAAVCWHYTDTQAHRLPTYAAAAAGVLLVGLIHARLWRTDPWGRTRERTLPEGRQA
;
A
#
# COMPACT_ATOMS: atom_id res chain seq x y z
N MET A 1 7.00 -9.90 -23.33
CA MET A 1 6.54 -8.49 -23.28
C MET A 1 5.23 -8.26 -22.52
N ILE A 2 4.05 -8.71 -22.97
CA ILE A 2 2.77 -8.41 -22.27
C ILE A 2 2.77 -8.93 -20.83
N GLY A 3 3.19 -10.19 -20.60
CA GLY A 3 3.31 -10.75 -19.25
C GLY A 3 4.23 -9.93 -18.34
N THR A 4 5.37 -9.47 -18.86
CA THR A 4 6.31 -8.58 -18.15
C THR A 4 5.67 -7.26 -17.76
N ILE A 5 4.90 -6.65 -18.66
CA ILE A 5 4.17 -5.39 -18.40
C ILE A 5 3.11 -5.62 -17.31
N ALA A 6 2.33 -6.70 -17.41
CA ALA A 6 1.31 -7.03 -16.42
C ALA A 6 1.92 -7.29 -15.04
N LEU A 7 3.02 -8.04 -14.96
CA LEU A 7 3.74 -8.30 -13.72
C LEU A 7 4.39 -7.04 -13.14
N GLY A 8 4.99 -6.19 -13.99
CA GLY A 8 5.53 -4.89 -13.57
C GLY A 8 4.44 -3.99 -13.00
N LEU A 9 3.29 -3.88 -13.67
CA LEU A 9 2.13 -3.15 -13.20
C LEU A 9 1.62 -3.69 -11.85
N ALA A 10 1.49 -5.02 -11.73
CA ALA A 10 1.08 -5.67 -10.50
C ALA A 10 2.08 -5.42 -9.36
N ALA A 11 3.39 -5.49 -9.64
CA ALA A 11 4.43 -5.20 -8.66
C ALA A 11 4.29 -3.76 -8.11
N GLY A 12 4.15 -2.79 -9.01
CA GLY A 12 3.93 -1.39 -8.63
C GLY A 12 2.64 -1.18 -7.85
N PHE A 13 1.54 -1.81 -8.27
CA PHE A 13 0.25 -1.73 -7.59
C PHE A 13 0.31 -2.31 -6.16
N CYS A 14 0.91 -3.49 -6.00
CA CYS A 14 1.08 -4.12 -4.68
C CYS A 14 1.99 -3.28 -3.77
N ALA A 15 3.11 -2.77 -4.28
CA ALA A 15 4.01 -1.90 -3.52
C ALA A 15 3.31 -0.60 -3.09
N GLY A 16 2.61 0.06 -4.01
CA GLY A 16 1.86 1.28 -3.75
C GLY A 16 0.75 1.09 -2.69
N ASN A 17 0.10 -0.08 -2.66
CA ASN A 17 -0.87 -0.40 -1.62
C ASN A 17 -0.19 -0.77 -0.29
N GLY A 18 0.89 -1.54 -0.33
CA GLY A 18 1.54 -2.06 0.87
C GLY A 18 2.22 -0.99 1.71
N LEU A 19 2.82 0.01 1.05
CA LEU A 19 3.61 1.05 1.73
C LEU A 19 2.83 1.81 2.81
N PRO A 20 1.63 2.38 2.55
CA PRO A 20 0.87 3.07 3.59
C PRO A 20 0.55 2.18 4.80
N TYR A 21 0.07 0.95 4.59
CA TYR A 21 -0.25 0.03 5.69
C TYR A 21 1.00 -0.33 6.51
N TYR A 22 2.11 -0.61 5.84
CA TYR A 22 3.37 -0.95 6.51
C TYR A 22 3.89 0.22 7.34
N VAL A 23 3.97 1.41 6.74
CA VAL A 23 4.48 2.62 7.41
C VAL A 23 3.60 2.95 8.62
N MET A 24 2.29 3.06 8.42
CA MET A 24 1.34 3.41 9.50
C MET A 24 1.32 2.36 10.61
N GLY A 25 1.30 1.07 10.27
CA GLY A 25 1.39 0.02 11.27
C GLY A 25 2.71 0.07 12.05
N SER A 26 3.83 0.37 11.37
CA SER A 26 5.15 0.45 12.02
C SER A 26 5.32 1.67 12.92
N THR A 27 4.51 2.73 12.72
CA THR A 27 4.40 3.88 13.61
C THR A 27 3.41 3.66 14.76
N GLY A 28 2.81 2.48 14.87
CA GLY A 28 1.86 2.13 15.93
C GLY A 28 0.41 2.52 15.65
N ASP A 29 0.11 3.05 14.46
CA ASP A 29 -1.26 3.42 14.10
C ASP A 29 -2.11 2.16 13.86
N ALA A 30 -3.09 1.94 14.74
CA ALA A 30 -3.97 0.79 14.69
C ALA A 30 -5.19 0.99 13.79
N VAL A 31 -5.66 2.23 13.63
CA VAL A 31 -6.75 2.56 12.71
C VAL A 31 -6.24 2.47 11.28
N GLY A 32 -7.02 1.88 10.38
CA GLY A 32 -6.68 1.87 8.96
C GLY A 32 -7.89 1.57 8.09
N PRO A 33 -7.82 1.86 6.78
CA PRO A 33 -8.90 1.63 5.83
C PRO A 33 -9.06 0.16 5.42
N GLY A 34 -8.31 -0.75 6.05
CA GLY A 34 -8.33 -2.18 5.76
C GLY A 34 -9.59 -2.88 6.29
N PRO A 35 -9.91 -4.09 5.79
CA PRO A 35 -11.08 -4.86 6.21
C PRO A 35 -10.93 -5.50 7.59
N PHE A 36 -9.75 -5.40 8.21
CA PHE A 36 -9.44 -6.00 9.50
C PHE A 36 -9.84 -5.08 10.65
N ARG A 37 -9.99 -5.65 11.85
CA ARG A 37 -10.17 -4.84 13.07
C ARG A 37 -8.95 -3.94 13.30
N PRO A 38 -9.12 -2.75 13.92
CA PRO A 38 -8.02 -1.84 14.21
C PRO A 38 -6.89 -2.55 14.97
N SER A 39 -5.71 -2.61 14.36
CA SER A 39 -4.52 -3.25 14.93
C SER A 39 -3.28 -2.81 14.14
N ALA A 40 -2.30 -2.23 14.85
CA ALA A 40 -1.04 -1.81 14.25
C ALA A 40 -0.28 -3.01 13.66
N THR A 41 -0.29 -4.15 14.36
CA THR A 41 0.29 -5.40 13.85
C THR A 41 -0.40 -5.90 12.58
N ALA A 42 -1.73 -5.84 12.51
CA ALA A 42 -2.45 -6.22 11.30
C ALA A 42 -2.12 -5.29 10.12
N ASN A 43 -1.93 -3.99 10.37
CA ASN A 43 -1.48 -3.02 9.36
C ASN A 43 -0.07 -3.36 8.85
N VAL A 44 0.89 -3.64 9.75
CA VAL A 44 2.24 -4.07 9.37
C VAL A 44 2.20 -5.33 8.51
N LEU A 45 1.48 -6.37 8.96
CA LEU A 45 1.39 -7.64 8.25
C LEU A 45 0.71 -7.47 6.87
N SER A 46 -0.35 -6.67 6.80
CA SER A 46 -1.04 -6.38 5.52
C SER A 46 -0.12 -5.68 4.54
N GLY A 47 0.59 -4.65 5.00
CA GLY A 47 1.58 -3.93 4.18
C GLY A 47 2.74 -4.83 3.75
N TRP A 48 3.26 -5.64 4.67
CA TRP A 48 4.34 -6.59 4.41
C TRP A 48 3.95 -7.65 3.38
N VAL A 49 2.78 -8.27 3.50
CA VAL A 49 2.28 -9.26 2.53
C VAL A 49 2.21 -8.65 1.12
N LEU A 50 1.75 -7.40 1.01
CA LEU A 50 1.69 -6.70 -0.27
C LEU A 50 3.08 -6.35 -0.82
N ILE A 51 4.05 -6.00 0.03
CA ILE A 51 5.44 -5.79 -0.37
C ILE A 51 6.07 -7.11 -0.86
N VAL A 52 5.80 -8.23 -0.18
CA VAL A 52 6.24 -9.57 -0.62
C VAL A 52 5.60 -9.93 -1.96
N ALA A 53 4.30 -9.70 -2.13
CA ALA A 53 3.62 -9.91 -3.41
C ALA A 53 4.24 -9.06 -4.52
N ALA A 54 4.58 -7.80 -4.24
CA ALA A 54 5.28 -6.94 -5.18
C ALA A 54 6.65 -7.51 -5.58
N ALA A 55 7.44 -7.99 -4.61
CA ALA A 55 8.73 -8.62 -4.86
C ALA A 55 8.61 -9.90 -5.71
N VAL A 56 7.58 -10.73 -5.44
CA VAL A 56 7.29 -11.93 -6.23
C VAL A 56 6.91 -11.56 -7.66
N CYS A 57 6.00 -10.60 -7.86
CA CYS A 57 5.65 -10.11 -9.19
C CYS A 57 6.88 -9.58 -9.94
N TRP A 58 7.72 -8.79 -9.27
CA TRP A 58 8.95 -8.25 -9.83
C TRP A 58 9.94 -9.34 -10.23
N HIS A 59 10.12 -10.37 -9.40
CA HIS A 59 11.04 -11.48 -9.67
C HIS A 59 10.75 -12.18 -11.01
N TYR A 60 9.48 -12.32 -11.37
CA TYR A 60 9.06 -12.96 -12.62
C TYR A 60 9.02 -12.00 -13.83
N THR A 61 9.41 -10.74 -13.67
CA THR A 61 9.55 -9.83 -14.81
C THR A 61 10.83 -10.15 -15.59
N ASP A 62 10.72 -10.20 -16.92
CA ASP A 62 11.89 -10.15 -17.80
C ASP A 62 12.43 -8.72 -17.92
N THR A 63 12.91 -8.17 -16.79
CA THR A 63 13.42 -6.80 -16.74
C THR A 63 14.67 -6.66 -17.61
N GLN A 64 15.50 -7.69 -17.76
CA GLN A 64 16.74 -7.60 -18.53
C GLN A 64 16.47 -7.39 -20.02
N ALA A 65 15.51 -8.13 -20.60
CA ALA A 65 15.15 -7.94 -22.00
C ALA A 65 14.23 -6.73 -22.24
N HIS A 66 13.46 -6.30 -21.24
CA HIS A 66 12.42 -5.28 -21.39
C HIS A 66 12.45 -4.22 -20.28
N ARG A 67 13.61 -3.59 -20.05
CA ARG A 67 13.82 -2.60 -18.96
C ARG A 67 12.78 -1.48 -18.93
N LEU A 68 12.69 -0.72 -20.02
CA LEU A 68 11.82 0.46 -20.09
C LEU A 68 10.34 0.11 -19.89
N PRO A 69 9.75 -0.88 -20.61
CA PRO A 69 8.36 -1.28 -20.38
C PRO A 69 8.10 -1.75 -18.94
N THR A 70 9.05 -2.47 -18.33
CA THR A 70 8.88 -2.99 -16.96
C THR A 70 8.87 -1.85 -15.94
N TYR A 71 9.83 -0.93 -16.02
CA TYR A 71 9.90 0.23 -15.12
C TYR A 71 8.69 1.15 -15.30
N ALA A 72 8.30 1.43 -16.55
CA ALA A 72 7.14 2.25 -16.84
C ALA A 72 5.85 1.64 -16.28
N ALA A 73 5.67 0.32 -16.44
CA ALA A 73 4.51 -0.38 -15.91
C ALA A 73 4.47 -0.35 -14.37
N ALA A 74 5.60 -0.59 -13.70
CA ALA A 74 5.66 -0.50 -12.24
C ALA A 74 5.40 0.92 -11.72
N ALA A 75 6.01 1.94 -12.34
CA ALA A 75 5.74 3.33 -12.01
C ALA A 75 4.25 3.69 -12.20
N ALA A 76 3.64 3.22 -13.29
CA ALA A 76 2.21 3.38 -13.54
C ALA A 76 1.36 2.68 -12.47
N GLY A 77 1.75 1.49 -12.01
CA GLY A 77 1.07 0.75 -10.94
C GLY A 77 1.08 1.49 -9.61
N VAL A 78 2.23 2.03 -9.21
CA VAL A 78 2.35 2.86 -8.00
C VAL A 78 1.51 4.13 -8.13
N LEU A 79 1.59 4.82 -9.27
CA LEU A 79 0.83 6.04 -9.52
C LEU A 79 -0.68 5.80 -9.48
N LEU A 80 -1.15 4.72 -10.12
CA LEU A 80 -2.56 4.34 -10.13
C LEU A 80 -3.11 4.21 -8.70
N VAL A 81 -2.39 3.51 -7.84
CA VAL A 81 -2.78 3.33 -6.44
C VAL A 81 -2.72 4.65 -5.68
N GLY A 82 -1.67 5.45 -5.87
CA GLY A 82 -1.56 6.78 -5.27
C GLY A 82 -2.76 7.67 -5.61
N LEU A 83 -3.22 7.65 -6.86
CA LEU A 83 -4.42 8.39 -7.31
C LEU A 83 -5.71 7.83 -6.70
N ILE A 84 -5.83 6.50 -6.59
CA ILE A 84 -6.96 5.85 -5.91
C ILE A 84 -7.02 6.26 -4.44
N HIS A 85 -5.89 6.20 -3.73
CA HIS A 85 -5.78 6.67 -2.35
C HIS A 85 -6.14 8.15 -2.25
N ALA A 86 -5.53 9.02 -3.07
CA ALA A 86 -5.83 10.46 -3.06
C ALA A 86 -7.33 10.78 -3.24
N ARG A 87 -8.06 9.94 -3.99
CA ARG A 87 -9.51 10.08 -4.17
C ARG A 87 -10.34 9.47 -3.05
N LEU A 88 -10.00 8.27 -2.58
CA LEU A 88 -10.80 7.51 -1.61
C LEU A 88 -10.52 7.93 -0.17
N TRP A 89 -9.27 8.28 0.15
CA TRP A 89 -8.81 8.61 1.49
C TRP A 89 -8.94 10.10 1.84
N ARG A 90 -9.86 10.81 1.18
CA ARG A 90 -10.13 12.23 1.46
C ARG A 90 -10.72 12.46 2.85
N THR A 91 -11.44 11.47 3.37
CA THR A 91 -11.95 11.42 4.75
C THR A 91 -11.04 10.53 5.58
N ASP A 92 -10.00 11.14 6.15
CA ASP A 92 -9.06 10.60 7.15
C ASP A 92 -9.14 9.08 7.38
N PRO A 93 -8.55 8.27 6.48
CA PRO A 93 -8.64 6.81 6.52
C PRO A 93 -7.90 6.20 7.72
N TRP A 94 -7.07 7.00 8.39
CA TRP A 94 -6.23 6.60 9.51
C TRP A 94 -6.74 7.14 10.85
N GLY A 95 -7.91 7.80 10.87
CA GLY A 95 -8.58 8.23 12.10
C GLY A 95 -7.89 9.32 12.93
N ARG A 96 -6.83 9.95 12.41
CA ARG A 96 -6.02 10.96 13.11
C ARG A 96 -6.81 12.18 13.59
N THR A 97 -7.89 12.52 12.91
CA THR A 97 -8.81 13.64 13.20
C THR A 97 -9.75 13.30 14.37
N ARG A 98 -10.10 12.01 14.51
CA ARG A 98 -10.99 11.51 15.57
C ARG A 98 -10.27 11.43 16.91
N GLU A 99 -9.00 11.04 16.92
CA GLU A 99 -8.17 11.03 18.13
C GLU A 99 -7.93 12.44 18.68
N ARG A 100 -7.74 13.43 17.79
CA ARG A 100 -7.47 14.83 18.17
C ARG A 100 -8.67 15.57 18.75
N THR A 101 -9.88 15.01 18.64
CA THR A 101 -11.14 15.63 19.10
C THR A 101 -11.73 14.98 20.36
N LEU A 102 -11.15 13.87 20.84
CA LEU A 102 -11.53 13.27 22.11
C LEU A 102 -10.82 14.02 23.25
N PRO A 103 -11.55 14.56 24.24
CA PRO A 103 -10.93 15.14 25.42
C PRO A 103 -10.11 14.08 26.16
N GLU A 104 -8.91 14.45 26.62
CA GLU A 104 -8.04 13.65 27.48
C GLU A 104 -8.84 13.11 28.67
N GLY A 105 -9.25 11.84 28.63
CA GLY A 105 -10.03 11.25 29.73
C GLY A 105 -11.01 10.14 29.39
N ARG A 106 -11.18 9.76 28.11
CA ARG A 106 -11.93 8.55 27.76
C ARG A 106 -11.16 7.68 26.77
N GLN A 107 -10.19 6.95 27.31
CA GLN A 107 -9.77 5.67 26.72
C GLN A 107 -10.68 4.60 27.34
N ALA A 108 -11.51 3.96 26.51
CA ALA A 108 -12.32 2.80 26.87
C ALA A 108 -11.86 1.61 26.03
#